data_AF-A0A3M6Y4A3-F1
#
_entry.id   AF-A0A3M6Y4A3-F1
#
_cell.length_a   1.000
_cell.length_b   1.000
_cell.length_c   1.000
_cell.angle_alpha   90.00
_cell.angle_beta   90.00
_cell.angle_gamma   90.00
#
_symmetry.space_group_name_H-M   'P 1'
#
loop_
_entity.id
_entity.type
_entity.pdbx_description
1 polymer ?
#
loop_
_entity_poly.entity_id
_entity_poly.type
_entity_poly.pdbx_seq_one_letter_code
_entity_poly.pdbx_strand_id
1 'polypeptide(L)'
;MRVGEKQDVDIRMEPFTTYKTHIKAPGREINEVLRLIFQGDGGGRWRIDTPTPGSESVKLHPLNPDPKHEYTAIYFHDTQFLALYEIPDLRFWMKHLLDHTSLSALSIPGTHNSSTHHKALPSVRCQAVSIREQLENGVRSFDIRVQPVDPEDPKEEGLNLVHGGFPISLTGPKKFRNLVDDVLEYLKTYPSETVIMSIKREGTGNATDEQLGTILKDHYTNPQQWWTQPHLPTLGEARGKIILLRRFKLAERLKHEWDGRGWGLNGEGAPYNKPNSHYGNFIGQDFCEVLEAKDIDKKIQY
;
A
#
# COMPACT_ATOMS: atom_id res chain seq x y z
N MET A 1 -28.39 -32.18 -13.43
CA MET A 1 -28.01 -30.76 -13.53
C MET A 1 -28.90 -30.15 -14.61
N ARG A 2 -29.85 -29.26 -14.28
CA ARG A 2 -30.63 -28.57 -15.31
C ARG A 2 -29.68 -27.60 -16.02
N VAL A 3 -29.49 -27.78 -17.31
CA VAL A 3 -28.75 -26.83 -18.14
C VAL A 3 -29.69 -25.64 -18.34
N GLY A 4 -29.29 -24.46 -17.85
CA GLY A 4 -30.05 -23.23 -18.01
C GLY A 4 -30.13 -22.77 -19.47
N GLU A 5 -31.05 -21.86 -19.76
CA GLU A 5 -31.18 -21.23 -21.07
C GLU A 5 -29.94 -20.40 -21.41
N LYS A 6 -29.45 -20.51 -22.66
CA LYS A 6 -28.41 -19.63 -23.18
C LYS A 6 -29.06 -18.39 -23.78
N GLN A 7 -28.65 -17.22 -23.34
CA GLN A 7 -29.06 -15.93 -23.92
C GLN A 7 -27.82 -15.24 -24.50
N ASP A 8 -27.84 -14.95 -25.80
CA ASP A 8 -26.85 -14.04 -26.41
C ASP A 8 -27.32 -12.59 -26.18
N VAL A 9 -26.40 -11.72 -25.76
CA VAL A 9 -26.66 -10.32 -25.44
C VAL A 9 -25.66 -9.43 -26.18
N ASP A 10 -26.13 -8.25 -26.60
CA ASP A 10 -25.28 -7.21 -27.18
C ASP A 10 -25.19 -6.05 -26.18
N ILE A 11 -24.20 -6.11 -25.31
CA ILE A 11 -23.93 -5.10 -24.30
C ILE A 11 -22.49 -4.66 -24.45
N ARG A 12 -22.30 -3.45 -24.96
CA ARG A 12 -20.99 -2.82 -25.07
C ARG A 12 -20.66 -2.07 -23.79
N MET A 13 -19.52 -2.40 -23.18
CA MET A 13 -19.03 -1.74 -21.97
C MET A 13 -17.75 -0.95 -22.25
N GLU A 14 -17.81 0.37 -22.13
CA GLU A 14 -16.62 1.22 -22.24
C GLU A 14 -15.83 1.26 -20.91
N PRO A 15 -14.51 1.50 -20.93
CA PRO A 15 -13.73 1.69 -19.72
C PRO A 15 -14.32 2.80 -18.82
N PHE A 16 -14.28 2.58 -17.50
CA PHE A 16 -14.77 3.53 -16.48
C PHE A 16 -16.26 3.90 -16.58
N THR A 17 -17.09 2.98 -17.07
CA THR A 17 -18.55 3.17 -17.14
C THR A 17 -19.29 2.10 -16.34
N THR A 18 -20.58 2.34 -16.10
CA THR A 18 -21.48 1.41 -15.40
C THR A 18 -22.73 1.20 -16.22
N TYR A 19 -23.14 -0.06 -16.38
CA TYR A 19 -24.36 -0.43 -17.12
C TYR A 19 -25.30 -1.22 -16.25
N LYS A 20 -26.57 -0.80 -16.22
CA LYS A 20 -27.65 -1.61 -15.68
C LYS A 20 -28.16 -2.52 -16.78
N THR A 21 -28.17 -3.83 -16.54
CA THR A 21 -28.66 -4.81 -17.51
C THR A 21 -30.04 -5.31 -17.10
N HIS A 22 -30.75 -5.93 -18.05
CA HIS A 22 -31.99 -6.66 -17.79
C HIS A 22 -31.73 -8.15 -17.49
N ILE A 23 -30.47 -8.57 -17.40
CA ILE A 23 -30.09 -9.95 -17.12
C ILE A 23 -30.45 -10.24 -15.67
N LYS A 24 -31.26 -11.28 -15.45
CA LYS A 24 -31.67 -11.68 -14.12
C LYS A 24 -30.48 -12.22 -13.34
N ALA A 25 -30.16 -11.59 -12.21
CA ALA A 25 -29.15 -12.08 -11.30
C ALA A 25 -29.63 -13.39 -10.61
N PRO A 26 -28.72 -14.29 -10.24
CA PRO A 26 -29.06 -15.52 -9.53
C PRO A 26 -29.86 -15.26 -8.26
N GLY A 27 -30.90 -16.08 -8.03
CA GLY A 27 -31.68 -16.04 -6.79
C GLY A 27 -30.85 -16.48 -5.58
N ARG A 28 -31.15 -15.94 -4.39
CA ARG A 28 -30.44 -16.28 -3.13
C ARG A 28 -30.78 -17.67 -2.58
N GLU A 29 -31.89 -18.29 -3.01
CA GLU A 29 -32.46 -19.50 -2.40
C GLU A 29 -32.13 -20.81 -3.15
N ILE A 30 -31.68 -20.73 -4.40
CA ILE A 30 -31.30 -21.88 -5.23
C ILE A 30 -29.84 -21.69 -5.60
N ASN A 31 -29.06 -22.79 -5.69
CA ASN A 31 -27.71 -22.81 -6.28
C ASN A 31 -27.76 -22.50 -7.80
N GLU A 32 -28.36 -21.37 -8.15
CA GLU A 32 -28.44 -20.82 -9.49
C GLU A 32 -27.10 -20.15 -9.78
N VAL A 33 -26.54 -20.44 -10.95
CA VAL A 33 -25.27 -19.87 -11.40
C VAL A 33 -25.54 -19.14 -12.70
N LEU A 34 -25.23 -17.85 -12.73
CA LEU A 34 -25.21 -17.06 -13.94
C LEU A 34 -23.78 -17.03 -14.48
N ARG A 35 -23.57 -17.72 -15.60
CA ARG A 35 -22.31 -17.72 -16.34
C ARG A 35 -22.30 -16.57 -17.33
N LEU A 36 -21.37 -15.65 -17.17
CA LEU A 36 -21.15 -14.53 -18.07
C LEU A 36 -19.88 -14.76 -18.89
N ILE A 37 -19.96 -14.42 -20.17
CA ILE A 37 -18.82 -14.42 -21.09
C ILE A 37 -18.65 -13.01 -21.61
N PHE A 38 -17.46 -12.44 -21.40
CA PHE A 38 -17.08 -11.12 -21.87
C PHE A 38 -16.17 -11.27 -23.08
N GLN A 39 -16.37 -10.41 -24.08
CA GLN A 39 -15.45 -10.22 -25.18
C GLN A 39 -14.74 -8.89 -24.99
N GLY A 40 -13.42 -8.92 -25.05
CA GLY A 40 -12.57 -7.73 -24.95
C GLY A 40 -11.80 -7.48 -26.24
N ASP A 41 -10.93 -6.48 -26.20
CA ASP A 41 -10.14 -6.07 -27.35
C ASP A 41 -9.28 -7.22 -27.91
N GLY A 42 -9.10 -7.23 -29.23
CA GLY A 42 -8.37 -8.29 -29.93
C GLY A 42 -9.09 -9.63 -30.01
N GLY A 43 -10.38 -9.69 -29.67
CA GLY A 43 -11.21 -10.89 -29.82
C GLY A 43 -11.05 -11.94 -28.72
N GLY A 44 -10.36 -11.60 -27.63
CA GLY A 44 -10.27 -12.44 -26.45
C GLY A 44 -11.63 -12.60 -25.77
N ARG A 45 -11.86 -13.76 -25.15
CA ARG A 45 -13.07 -14.06 -24.39
C ARG A 45 -12.73 -14.58 -23.00
N TRP A 46 -13.49 -14.13 -22.01
CA TRP A 46 -13.30 -14.46 -20.60
C TRP A 46 -14.62 -14.86 -19.96
N ARG A 47 -14.58 -15.84 -19.05
CA ARG A 47 -15.75 -16.41 -18.38
C ARG A 47 -15.67 -16.16 -16.89
N ILE A 48 -16.81 -15.83 -16.30
CA ILE A 48 -17.02 -15.86 -14.85
C ILE A 48 -18.38 -16.49 -14.53
N ASP A 49 -18.44 -17.17 -13.40
CA ASP A 49 -19.67 -17.69 -12.83
C ASP A 49 -20.02 -16.81 -11.62
N THR A 50 -21.25 -16.31 -11.58
CA THR A 50 -21.77 -15.47 -10.50
C THR A 50 -22.96 -16.17 -9.81
N PRO A 51 -23.19 -15.95 -8.51
CA PRO A 51 -22.35 -15.17 -7.59
C PRO A 51 -20.98 -15.83 -7.34
N THR A 52 -19.96 -15.04 -7.04
CA THR A 52 -18.67 -15.59 -6.59
C THR A 52 -18.79 -16.16 -5.17
N PRO A 53 -17.92 -17.11 -4.74
CA PRO A 53 -18.03 -17.73 -3.42
C PRO A 53 -17.88 -16.76 -2.24
N GLY A 54 -17.10 -15.69 -2.42
CA GLY A 54 -16.93 -14.63 -1.43
C GLY A 54 -16.84 -13.25 -2.06
N SER A 55 -16.46 -12.28 -1.23
CA SER A 55 -16.34 -10.85 -1.57
C SER A 55 -14.97 -10.47 -2.15
N GLU A 56 -14.05 -11.42 -2.25
CA GLU A 56 -12.74 -11.25 -2.84
C GLU A 56 -12.78 -11.07 -4.36
N SER A 57 -11.70 -10.53 -4.90
CA SER A 57 -11.50 -10.43 -6.34
C SER A 57 -11.23 -11.80 -6.96
N VAL A 58 -11.89 -12.12 -8.07
CA VAL A 58 -11.72 -13.39 -8.80
C VAL A 58 -11.22 -13.13 -10.21
N LYS A 59 -10.13 -13.80 -10.61
CA LYS A 59 -9.66 -13.76 -12.01
C LYS A 59 -10.67 -14.43 -12.92
N LEU A 60 -10.99 -13.80 -14.05
CA LEU A 60 -11.84 -14.42 -15.06
C LEU A 60 -11.09 -15.55 -15.76
N HIS A 61 -11.79 -16.61 -16.14
CA HIS A 61 -11.22 -17.73 -16.89
C HIS A 61 -11.11 -17.38 -18.37
N PRO A 62 -9.90 -17.30 -18.95
CA PRO A 62 -9.77 -17.09 -20.39
C PRO A 62 -10.30 -18.30 -21.17
N LEU A 63 -10.99 -18.04 -22.28
CA LEU A 63 -11.52 -19.05 -23.20
C LEU A 63 -10.68 -19.19 -24.47
N ASN A 64 -9.72 -18.30 -24.66
CA ASN A 64 -8.73 -18.34 -25.74
C ASN A 64 -7.36 -18.71 -25.15
N PRO A 65 -6.50 -19.42 -25.89
CA PRO A 65 -5.10 -19.59 -25.50
C PRO A 65 -4.40 -18.21 -25.53
N ASP A 66 -3.50 -17.98 -24.56
CA ASP A 66 -2.65 -16.80 -24.45
C ASP A 66 -3.40 -15.45 -24.59
N PRO A 67 -4.33 -15.14 -23.66
CA PRO A 67 -5.08 -13.89 -23.71
C PRO A 67 -4.13 -12.69 -23.55
N LYS A 68 -4.33 -11.65 -24.37
CA LYS A 68 -3.55 -10.40 -24.28
C LYS A 68 -3.81 -9.62 -22.97
N HIS A 69 -4.97 -9.84 -22.36
CA HIS A 69 -5.47 -9.11 -21.20
C HIS A 69 -5.82 -10.08 -20.06
N GLU A 70 -5.63 -9.64 -18.83
CA GLU A 70 -6.09 -10.34 -17.63
C GLU A 70 -7.17 -9.52 -16.91
N TYR A 71 -8.40 -10.03 -16.93
CA TYR A 71 -9.50 -9.40 -16.20
C TYR A 71 -9.72 -10.06 -14.84
N THR A 72 -10.07 -9.24 -13.88
CA THR A 72 -10.49 -9.65 -12.53
C THR A 72 -11.84 -9.01 -12.23
N ALA A 73 -12.64 -9.65 -11.39
CA ALA A 73 -13.95 -9.16 -11.00
C ALA A 73 -14.17 -9.15 -9.49
N ILE A 74 -15.06 -8.27 -9.02
CA ILE A 74 -15.68 -8.35 -7.69
C ILE A 74 -17.20 -8.40 -7.89
N TYR A 75 -17.84 -9.37 -7.24
CA TYR A 75 -19.29 -9.46 -7.19
C TYR A 75 -19.82 -8.97 -5.84
N PHE A 76 -20.67 -7.96 -5.86
CA PHE A 76 -21.31 -7.39 -4.69
C PHE A 76 -22.67 -8.03 -4.48
N HIS A 77 -22.78 -8.93 -3.50
CA HIS A 77 -24.00 -9.72 -3.26
C HIS A 77 -25.23 -8.89 -2.87
N ASP A 78 -25.04 -7.74 -2.22
CA ASP A 78 -26.15 -6.89 -1.76
C ASP A 78 -26.80 -6.10 -2.88
N THR A 79 -26.00 -5.67 -3.86
CA THR A 79 -26.44 -4.86 -4.99
C THR A 79 -26.56 -5.68 -6.28
N GLN A 80 -26.15 -6.96 -6.26
CA GLN A 80 -26.02 -7.83 -7.43
C GLN A 80 -25.20 -7.18 -8.55
N PHE A 81 -24.14 -6.47 -8.15
CA PHE A 81 -23.28 -5.70 -9.03
C PHE A 81 -22.00 -6.47 -9.31
N LEU A 82 -21.59 -6.54 -10.59
CA LEU A 82 -20.30 -7.11 -10.99
C LEU A 82 -19.39 -5.99 -11.48
N ALA A 83 -18.33 -5.71 -10.73
CA ALA A 83 -17.26 -4.83 -11.18
C ALA A 83 -16.23 -5.67 -11.96
N LEU A 84 -15.83 -5.21 -13.13
CA LEU A 84 -14.74 -5.77 -13.92
C LEU A 84 -13.61 -4.75 -14.01
N TYR A 85 -12.38 -5.23 -13.88
CA TYR A 85 -11.21 -4.39 -14.02
C TYR A 85 -10.02 -5.23 -14.50
N GLU A 86 -9.14 -4.60 -15.27
CA GLU A 86 -7.87 -5.16 -15.64
C GLU A 86 -6.85 -4.74 -14.59
N ILE A 87 -6.49 -5.66 -13.69
CA ILE A 87 -5.38 -5.39 -12.76
C ILE A 87 -4.09 -5.77 -13.48
N PRO A 88 -3.16 -4.83 -13.71
CA PRO A 88 -1.80 -5.21 -14.07
C PRO A 88 -1.19 -6.08 -12.97
N ASP A 89 -0.12 -6.80 -13.29
CA ASP A 89 0.61 -7.55 -12.28
C ASP A 89 0.96 -6.66 -11.07
N LEU A 90 0.38 -6.97 -9.90
CA LEU A 90 0.51 -6.16 -8.69
C LEU A 90 1.97 -5.99 -8.26
N ARG A 91 2.85 -6.90 -8.67
CA ARG A 91 4.28 -6.83 -8.41
C ARG A 91 4.95 -5.66 -9.14
N PHE A 92 4.35 -5.10 -10.20
CA PHE A 92 4.93 -3.97 -10.95
C PHE A 92 3.88 -3.05 -11.61
N TRP A 93 2.78 -2.78 -10.91
CA TRP A 93 1.65 -2.03 -11.48
C TRP A 93 2.01 -0.59 -11.91
N MET A 94 3.00 0.06 -11.30
CA MET A 94 3.41 1.41 -11.68
C MET A 94 4.12 1.47 -13.04
N LYS A 95 4.55 0.32 -13.61
CA LYS A 95 5.12 0.23 -14.97
C LYS A 95 4.19 0.77 -16.06
N HIS A 96 2.87 0.70 -15.84
CA HIS A 96 1.86 1.10 -16.82
C HIS A 96 1.54 2.60 -16.78
N LEU A 97 2.13 3.33 -15.83
CA LEU A 97 1.92 4.77 -15.66
C LEU A 97 3.04 5.57 -16.33
N LEU A 98 2.72 6.79 -16.76
CA LEU A 98 3.68 7.67 -17.44
C LEU A 98 4.65 8.31 -16.43
N ASP A 99 5.90 8.53 -16.85
CA ASP A 99 6.95 9.07 -15.97
C ASP A 99 6.64 10.46 -15.42
N HIS A 100 5.95 11.30 -16.20
CA HIS A 100 5.55 12.65 -15.78
C HIS A 100 4.36 12.66 -14.81
N THR A 101 3.79 11.50 -14.47
CA THR A 101 2.67 11.42 -13.51
C THR A 101 3.14 11.88 -12.14
N SER A 102 2.43 12.81 -11.52
CA SER A 102 2.72 13.22 -10.15
C SER A 102 2.30 12.14 -9.16
N LEU A 103 3.14 11.83 -8.16
CA LEU A 103 2.78 10.82 -7.15
C LEU A 103 1.57 11.22 -6.31
N SER A 104 1.32 12.51 -6.10
CA SER A 104 0.11 12.96 -5.37
C SER A 104 -1.18 12.76 -6.16
N ALA A 105 -1.10 12.47 -7.46
CA ALA A 105 -2.25 12.14 -8.29
C ALA A 105 -2.60 10.64 -8.25
N LEU A 106 -1.77 9.81 -7.62
CA LEU A 106 -1.97 8.37 -7.55
C LEU A 106 -2.67 7.94 -6.26
N SER A 107 -3.63 7.04 -6.40
CA SER A 107 -4.13 6.24 -5.27
C SER A 107 -3.13 5.13 -4.97
N ILE A 108 -2.34 5.29 -3.91
CA ILE A 108 -1.30 4.35 -3.53
C ILE A 108 -1.75 3.55 -2.29
N PRO A 109 -1.87 2.22 -2.38
CA PRO A 109 -2.15 1.40 -1.20
C PRO A 109 -0.95 1.42 -0.25
N GLY A 110 -1.25 1.62 1.03
CA GLY A 110 -0.27 1.61 2.11
C GLY A 110 -0.69 0.75 3.29
N THR A 111 0.27 0.40 4.14
CA THR A 111 0.04 -0.41 5.34
C THR A 111 0.47 0.32 6.61
N HIS A 112 -0.36 0.26 7.64
CA HIS A 112 -0.07 0.81 8.97
C HIS A 112 0.86 -0.14 9.74
N ASN A 113 1.89 0.39 10.40
CA ASN A 113 2.86 -0.39 11.17
C ASN A 113 3.37 -1.62 10.37
N SER A 114 3.86 -1.37 9.15
CA SER A 114 3.97 -2.38 8.09
C SER A 114 4.80 -3.61 8.45
N SER A 115 5.78 -3.47 9.33
CA SER A 115 6.66 -4.58 9.75
C SER A 115 6.03 -5.52 10.78
N THR A 116 4.85 -5.21 11.33
CA THR A 116 4.23 -5.94 12.45
C THR A 116 3.50 -7.23 12.03
N HIS A 117 4.15 -8.08 11.23
CA HIS A 117 3.60 -9.36 10.77
C HIS A 117 4.06 -10.58 11.58
N HIS A 118 5.09 -10.40 12.41
CA HIS A 118 5.64 -11.48 13.23
C HIS A 118 4.71 -11.89 14.37
N LYS A 119 5.02 -13.03 14.99
CA LYS A 119 4.39 -13.46 16.24
C LYS A 119 4.70 -12.44 17.35
N ALA A 120 3.69 -11.71 17.79
CA ALA A 120 3.74 -10.65 18.79
C ALA A 120 2.51 -10.72 19.71
N LEU A 121 2.42 -9.80 20.68
CA LEU A 121 1.18 -9.62 21.45
C LEU A 121 0.03 -9.19 20.51
N PRO A 122 -1.24 -9.56 20.81
CA PRO A 122 -2.37 -9.29 19.91
C PRO A 122 -2.52 -7.82 19.50
N SER A 123 -2.28 -6.88 20.41
CA SER A 123 -2.37 -5.43 20.14
C SER A 123 -1.22 -4.87 19.29
N VAL A 124 -0.15 -5.64 19.09
CA VAL A 124 1.06 -5.20 18.37
C VAL A 124 1.01 -5.57 16.89
N ARG A 125 0.35 -6.68 16.54
CA ARG A 125 0.34 -7.23 15.18
C ARG A 125 -0.71 -6.52 14.31
N CYS A 126 -0.28 -5.67 13.38
CA CYS A 126 -1.17 -4.99 12.43
C CYS A 126 -1.19 -5.65 11.04
N GLN A 127 -0.22 -6.52 10.73
CA GLN A 127 -0.09 -7.11 9.40
C GLN A 127 -0.07 -8.65 9.45
N ALA A 128 -0.49 -9.28 8.37
CA ALA A 128 -0.50 -10.74 8.26
C ALA A 128 0.76 -11.30 7.58
N VAL A 129 1.38 -10.52 6.69
CA VAL A 129 2.40 -10.94 5.73
C VAL A 129 3.63 -10.03 5.76
N SER A 130 4.76 -10.55 5.28
CA SER A 130 6.05 -9.84 5.25
C SER A 130 6.04 -8.59 4.35
N ILE A 131 7.06 -7.74 4.46
CA ILE A 131 7.22 -6.55 3.59
C ILE A 131 7.34 -6.97 2.12
N ARG A 132 8.08 -8.05 1.85
CA ARG A 132 8.20 -8.60 0.50
C ARG A 132 6.84 -9.02 -0.08
N GLU A 133 6.04 -9.74 0.70
CA GLU A 133 4.69 -10.13 0.28
C GLU A 133 3.75 -8.92 0.11
N GLN A 134 3.87 -7.89 0.96
CA GLN A 134 3.10 -6.65 0.80
C GLN A 134 3.43 -5.96 -0.54
N LEU A 135 4.72 -5.87 -0.89
CA LEU A 135 5.18 -5.34 -2.18
C LEU A 135 4.61 -6.15 -3.35
N GLU A 136 4.65 -7.48 -3.26
CA GLU A 136 4.11 -8.37 -4.29
C GLU A 136 2.58 -8.26 -4.43
N ASN A 137 1.89 -7.88 -3.35
CA ASN A 137 0.46 -7.58 -3.33
C ASN A 137 0.12 -6.12 -3.69
N GLY A 138 1.09 -5.35 -4.20
CA GLY A 138 0.85 -4.02 -4.75
C GLY A 138 1.02 -2.85 -3.77
N VAL A 139 1.34 -3.09 -2.50
CA VAL A 139 1.60 -2.03 -1.50
C VAL A 139 2.84 -1.23 -1.90
N ARG A 140 2.76 0.11 -1.86
CA ARG A 140 3.88 1.00 -2.16
C ARG A 140 4.06 2.12 -1.13
N SER A 141 3.31 2.11 -0.03
CA SER A 141 3.48 3.06 1.08
C SER A 141 3.58 2.30 2.41
N PHE A 142 4.70 2.44 3.11
CA PHE A 142 4.93 1.74 4.37
C PHE A 142 5.08 2.71 5.53
N ASP A 143 4.31 2.48 6.60
CA ASP A 143 4.46 3.15 7.89
C ASP A 143 5.41 2.34 8.77
N ILE A 144 6.63 2.82 8.91
CA ILE A 144 7.73 2.16 9.61
C ILE A 144 8.05 2.92 10.90
N ARG A 145 7.97 2.21 12.03
CA ARG A 145 8.27 2.73 13.36
C ARG A 145 9.58 2.14 13.85
N VAL A 146 10.53 2.99 14.21
CA VAL A 146 11.89 2.58 14.58
C VAL A 146 12.37 3.20 15.88
N GLN A 147 13.29 2.50 16.54
CA GLN A 147 13.98 2.93 17.74
C GLN A 147 15.49 2.70 17.56
N PRO A 148 16.35 3.73 17.77
CA PRO A 148 17.79 3.52 17.88
C PRO A 148 18.15 2.49 18.94
N VAL A 149 19.08 1.59 18.61
CA VAL A 149 19.48 0.47 19.48
C VAL A 149 20.19 0.96 20.73
N ASP A 150 21.16 1.85 20.57
CA ASP A 150 21.88 2.49 21.67
C ASP A 150 22.05 3.99 21.34
N PRO A 151 21.23 4.87 21.94
CA PRO A 151 21.35 6.31 21.70
C PRO A 151 22.56 6.95 22.39
N GLU A 152 23.24 6.23 23.30
CA GLU A 152 24.41 6.75 24.02
C GLU A 152 25.72 6.47 23.26
N ASP A 153 25.74 5.48 22.37
CA ASP A 153 26.86 5.23 21.46
C ASP A 153 26.67 5.94 20.11
N PRO A 154 27.40 7.03 19.82
CA PRO A 154 27.29 7.74 18.55
C PRO A 154 27.77 6.92 17.33
N LYS A 155 28.41 5.78 17.54
CA LYS A 155 28.80 4.86 16.45
C LYS A 155 27.77 3.79 16.16
N GLU A 156 26.76 3.61 17.03
CA GLU A 156 25.70 2.64 16.81
C GLU A 156 24.75 3.13 15.72
N GLU A 157 24.63 2.36 14.64
CA GLU A 157 23.78 2.66 13.48
C GLU A 157 22.49 1.83 13.45
N GLY A 158 22.35 0.90 14.39
CA GLY A 158 21.27 -0.04 14.47
C GLY A 158 19.95 0.64 14.80
N LEU A 159 18.93 0.35 13.99
CA LEU A 159 17.55 0.70 14.25
C LEU A 159 16.72 -0.57 14.41
N ASN A 160 16.03 -0.70 15.54
CA ASN A 160 15.06 -1.76 15.79
C ASN A 160 13.68 -1.33 15.30
N LEU A 161 12.92 -2.25 14.72
CA LEU A 161 11.52 -2.10 14.39
C LEU A 161 10.68 -2.31 15.66
N VAL A 162 9.77 -1.38 15.93
CA VAL A 162 8.96 -1.31 17.16
C VAL A 162 7.50 -1.00 16.84
N HIS A 163 6.62 -1.13 17.82
CA HIS A 163 5.26 -0.61 17.77
C HIS A 163 4.94 -0.01 19.14
N GLY A 164 4.91 1.32 19.23
CA GLY A 164 4.88 2.01 20.51
C GLY A 164 6.09 1.63 21.37
N GLY A 165 5.84 1.28 22.64
CA GLY A 165 6.89 0.78 23.56
C GLY A 165 7.18 -0.72 23.46
N PHE A 166 6.59 -1.44 22.51
CA PHE A 166 6.65 -2.90 22.45
C PHE A 166 7.53 -3.41 21.28
N PRO A 167 8.24 -4.53 21.47
CA PRO A 167 8.91 -5.21 20.38
C PRO A 167 7.87 -5.84 19.44
N ILE A 168 8.13 -5.79 18.12
CA ILE A 168 7.22 -6.34 17.11
C ILE A 168 7.30 -7.86 16.97
N SER A 169 8.12 -8.54 17.78
CA SER A 169 8.32 -9.98 17.71
C SER A 169 8.73 -10.57 19.05
N LEU A 170 8.13 -11.72 19.41
CA LEU A 170 8.51 -12.51 20.58
C LEU A 170 9.78 -13.35 20.39
N THR A 171 10.36 -13.36 19.18
CA THR A 171 11.58 -14.12 18.86
C THR A 171 12.82 -13.24 18.73
N GLY A 172 12.78 -12.06 19.36
CA GLY A 172 13.87 -11.09 19.37
C GLY A 172 13.64 -9.89 18.45
N PRO A 173 14.47 -8.83 18.60
CA PRO A 173 14.33 -7.59 17.86
C PRO A 173 14.49 -7.81 16.36
N LYS A 174 13.74 -7.06 15.57
CA LYS A 174 13.83 -7.05 14.10
C LYS A 174 14.51 -5.76 13.67
N LYS A 175 15.45 -5.86 12.74
CA LYS A 175 16.29 -4.74 12.33
C LYS A 175 15.68 -4.03 11.12
N PHE A 176 15.74 -2.71 11.13
CA PHE A 176 15.30 -1.88 10.01
C PHE A 176 16.15 -2.10 8.76
N ARG A 177 17.46 -2.40 8.94
CA ARG A 177 18.39 -2.74 7.84
C ARG A 177 17.83 -3.79 6.90
N ASN A 178 17.42 -4.93 7.45
CA ASN A 178 16.88 -6.04 6.66
C ASN A 178 15.62 -5.64 5.87
N LEU A 179 14.75 -4.81 6.47
CA LEU A 179 13.56 -4.30 5.79
C LEU A 179 13.94 -3.39 4.61
N VAL A 180 14.92 -2.51 4.79
CA VAL A 180 15.42 -1.65 3.71
C VAL A 180 16.03 -2.51 2.59
N ASP A 181 16.80 -3.53 2.94
CA ASP A 181 17.42 -4.45 1.97
C ASP A 181 16.36 -5.18 1.14
N ASP A 182 15.29 -5.71 1.77
CA ASP A 182 14.16 -6.35 1.07
C ASP A 182 13.49 -5.40 0.07
N VAL A 183 13.28 -4.13 0.47
CA VAL A 183 12.67 -3.10 -0.39
C VAL A 183 13.61 -2.74 -1.55
N LEU A 184 14.90 -2.59 -1.30
CA LEU A 184 15.88 -2.25 -2.35
C LEU A 184 16.07 -3.41 -3.34
N GLU A 185 16.06 -4.66 -2.87
CA GLU A 185 16.09 -5.83 -3.75
C GLU A 185 14.83 -5.90 -4.63
N TYR A 186 13.66 -5.62 -4.05
CA TYR A 186 12.43 -5.50 -4.80
C TYR A 186 12.50 -4.41 -5.87
N LEU A 187 12.96 -3.20 -5.52
CA LEU A 187 13.09 -2.08 -6.47
C LEU A 187 14.14 -2.36 -7.55
N LYS A 188 15.19 -3.12 -7.23
CA LYS A 188 16.15 -3.61 -8.23
C LYS A 188 15.51 -4.62 -9.19
N THR A 189 14.63 -5.47 -8.70
CA THR A 189 13.89 -6.47 -9.50
C THR A 189 12.83 -5.80 -10.38
N TYR A 190 12.14 -4.79 -9.83
CA TYR A 190 11.07 -4.04 -10.48
C TYR A 190 11.40 -2.54 -10.51
N PRO A 191 12.33 -2.10 -11.38
CA PRO A 191 12.81 -0.72 -11.41
C PRO A 191 11.76 0.28 -11.88
N SER A 192 10.61 -0.18 -12.39
CA SER A 192 9.46 0.67 -12.67
C SER A 192 8.77 1.17 -11.40
N GLU A 193 9.00 0.55 -10.26
CA GLU A 193 8.26 0.85 -9.05
C GLU A 193 9.00 1.87 -8.18
N THR A 194 8.29 2.46 -7.23
CA THR A 194 8.86 3.29 -6.16
C THR A 194 8.12 3.01 -4.87
N VAL A 195 8.77 3.26 -3.73
CA VAL A 195 8.18 3.02 -2.41
C VAL A 195 8.23 4.29 -1.59
N ILE A 196 7.10 4.71 -1.03
CA ILE A 196 7.04 5.74 0.02
C ILE A 196 7.29 5.05 1.36
N MET A 197 8.34 5.46 2.06
CA MET A 197 8.64 4.96 3.40
C MET A 197 8.45 6.09 4.41
N SER A 198 7.33 6.02 5.13
CA SER A 198 7.03 6.89 6.25
C SER A 198 7.76 6.39 7.49
N ILE A 199 8.76 7.13 7.96
CA ILE A 199 9.57 6.73 9.11
C ILE A 199 9.25 7.62 10.31
N LYS A 200 8.93 7.00 11.45
CA LYS A 200 8.69 7.67 12.73
C LYS A 200 9.52 7.03 13.84
N ARG A 201 10.08 7.86 14.73
CA ARG A 201 10.69 7.37 15.96
C ARG A 201 9.62 6.94 16.96
N GLU A 202 9.79 5.75 17.52
CA GLU A 202 9.02 5.20 18.63
C GLU A 202 9.94 4.40 19.56
N GLY A 203 9.35 3.67 20.50
CA GLY A 203 10.07 2.93 21.53
C GLY A 203 10.18 3.71 22.84
N THR A 204 10.78 3.04 23.81
CA THR A 204 11.11 3.59 25.13
C THR A 204 12.50 4.26 25.12
N GLY A 205 12.91 4.87 26.23
CA GLY A 205 14.24 5.47 26.36
C GLY A 205 14.36 6.89 25.80
N ASN A 206 15.61 7.35 25.64
CA ASN A 206 15.94 8.77 25.49
C ASN A 206 16.42 9.16 24.09
N ALA A 207 16.35 8.25 23.12
CA ALA A 207 16.74 8.52 21.74
C ALA A 207 15.94 9.71 21.17
N THR A 208 16.60 10.62 20.46
CA THR A 208 15.95 11.81 19.88
C THR A 208 15.64 11.65 18.39
N ASP A 209 14.77 12.51 17.88
CA ASP A 209 14.45 12.56 16.45
C ASP A 209 15.68 12.98 15.63
N GLU A 210 16.48 13.89 16.17
CA GLU A 210 17.71 14.39 15.56
C GLU A 210 18.75 13.26 15.43
N GLN A 211 18.86 12.39 16.43
CA GLN A 211 19.68 11.18 16.37
C GLN A 211 19.18 10.22 15.29
N LEU A 212 17.87 9.94 15.25
CA LEU A 212 17.29 9.09 14.20
C LEU A 212 17.59 9.65 12.80
N GLY A 213 17.35 10.96 12.59
CA GLY A 213 17.62 11.61 11.31
C GLY A 213 19.09 11.49 10.90
N THR A 214 20.01 11.64 11.86
CA THR A 214 21.45 11.48 11.64
C THR A 214 21.81 10.06 11.23
N ILE A 215 21.31 9.05 11.96
CA ILE A 215 21.54 7.62 11.66
C ILE A 215 21.02 7.29 10.26
N LEU A 216 19.80 7.71 9.92
CA LEU A 216 19.22 7.46 8.60
C LEU A 216 20.07 8.08 7.48
N LYS A 217 20.44 9.36 7.62
CA LYS A 217 21.25 10.08 6.62
C LYS A 217 22.57 9.37 6.37
N ASP A 218 23.30 9.04 7.43
CA ASP A 218 24.68 8.58 7.33
C ASP A 218 24.79 7.09 6.96
N HIS A 219 23.82 6.27 7.37
CA HIS A 219 23.94 4.81 7.27
C HIS A 219 22.91 4.14 6.37
N TYR A 220 21.75 4.75 6.09
CA TYR A 220 20.67 4.07 5.34
C TYR A 220 20.40 4.69 3.98
N THR A 221 20.74 5.96 3.76
CA THR A 221 20.37 6.68 2.53
C THR A 221 21.55 6.99 1.62
N ASN A 222 21.28 6.98 0.31
CA ASN A 222 22.16 7.52 -0.72
C ASN A 222 21.32 8.03 -1.91
N PRO A 223 21.84 8.96 -2.74
CA PRO A 223 21.08 9.56 -3.84
C PRO A 223 20.61 8.58 -4.92
N GLN A 224 21.27 7.43 -5.08
CA GLN A 224 20.92 6.44 -6.10
C GLN A 224 19.67 5.64 -5.70
N GLN A 225 19.55 5.32 -4.42
CA GLN A 225 18.50 4.43 -3.88
C GLN A 225 17.40 5.19 -3.15
N TRP A 226 17.63 6.44 -2.73
CA TRP A 226 16.69 7.21 -1.95
C TRP A 226 16.40 8.57 -2.56
N TRP A 227 15.11 8.88 -2.67
CA TRP A 227 14.63 10.23 -2.89
C TRP A 227 14.49 10.95 -1.55
N THR A 228 15.37 11.92 -1.32
CA THR A 228 15.41 12.70 -0.08
C THR A 228 15.24 14.20 -0.29
N GLN A 229 14.87 14.62 -1.50
CA GLN A 229 14.52 16.03 -1.74
C GLN A 229 13.22 16.38 -0.99
N PRO A 230 13.10 17.60 -0.45
CA PRO A 230 11.93 18.03 0.31
C PRO A 230 10.77 18.47 -0.61
N HIS A 231 10.50 17.71 -1.67
CA HIS A 231 9.34 17.88 -2.52
C HIS A 231 8.93 16.54 -3.14
N LEU A 232 7.66 16.45 -3.53
CA LEU A 232 7.13 15.28 -4.20
C LEU A 232 7.78 15.15 -5.59
N PRO A 233 8.36 13.98 -5.92
CA PRO A 233 8.85 13.71 -7.26
C PRO A 233 7.71 13.35 -8.21
N THR A 234 7.98 13.48 -9.51
CA THR A 234 7.26 12.73 -10.54
C THR A 234 7.55 11.23 -10.40
N LEU A 235 6.70 10.38 -10.97
CA LEU A 235 6.92 8.94 -10.90
C LEU A 235 8.28 8.56 -11.49
N GLY A 236 8.65 9.12 -12.66
CA GLY A 236 9.93 8.85 -13.33
C GLY A 236 11.16 9.17 -12.48
N GLU A 237 11.14 10.28 -11.74
CA GLU A 237 12.21 10.64 -10.80
C GLU A 237 12.31 9.66 -9.62
N ALA A 238 11.18 9.11 -9.20
CA ALA A 238 11.05 8.22 -8.06
C ALA A 238 11.35 6.75 -8.37
N ARG A 239 11.21 6.32 -9.63
CA ARG A 239 11.41 4.93 -10.06
C ARG A 239 12.76 4.38 -9.57
N GLY A 240 12.69 3.16 -9.05
CA GLY A 240 13.82 2.45 -8.45
C GLY A 240 14.31 2.99 -7.10
N LYS A 241 13.61 3.98 -6.51
CA LYS A 241 14.01 4.62 -5.25
C LYS A 241 12.98 4.48 -4.14
N ILE A 242 13.46 4.55 -2.91
CA ILE A 242 12.65 4.76 -1.71
C ILE A 242 12.50 6.27 -1.49
N ILE A 243 11.29 6.76 -1.38
CA ILE A 243 10.97 8.14 -1.02
C ILE A 243 10.87 8.23 0.49
N LEU A 244 11.72 9.07 1.09
CA LEU A 244 11.65 9.33 2.52
C LEU A 244 10.50 10.30 2.84
N LEU A 245 9.50 9.80 3.57
CA LEU A 245 8.54 10.62 4.30
C LEU A 245 8.96 10.63 5.78
N ARG A 246 9.45 11.78 6.27
CA ARG A 246 9.92 11.88 7.66
C ARG A 246 8.80 12.32 8.59
N ARG A 247 8.61 11.57 9.67
CA ARG A 247 7.75 11.92 10.82
C ARG A 247 8.60 12.15 12.08
N PHE A 248 9.76 12.77 11.89
CA PHE A 248 10.73 13.11 12.92
C PHE A 248 11.36 14.49 12.62
N LYS A 249 11.81 15.16 13.68
CA LYS A 249 12.57 16.42 13.62
C LYS A 249 13.96 16.23 13.01
N LEU A 250 14.41 17.23 12.27
CA LEU A 250 15.75 17.24 11.68
C LEU A 250 16.80 17.74 12.67
N ALA A 251 17.92 17.03 12.75
CA ALA A 251 19.15 17.56 13.31
C ALA A 251 19.58 18.83 12.56
N GLU A 252 20.28 19.74 13.23
CA GLU A 252 20.63 21.05 12.66
C GLU A 252 21.32 20.94 11.29
N ARG A 253 22.29 20.04 11.14
CA ARG A 253 22.99 19.81 9.86
C ARG A 253 22.05 19.43 8.70
N LEU A 254 20.97 18.71 9.00
CA LEU A 254 20.04 18.21 7.98
C LEU A 254 19.03 19.27 7.53
N LYS A 255 18.88 20.36 8.28
CA LYS A 255 18.05 21.51 7.87
C LYS A 255 18.68 22.27 6.70
N HIS A 256 20.00 22.22 6.58
CA HIS A 256 20.76 22.90 5.53
C HIS A 256 20.89 22.08 4.23
N GLU A 257 20.43 20.83 4.22
CA GLU A 257 20.36 20.00 3.02
C GLU A 257 19.44 20.63 1.97
N TRP A 258 19.71 20.33 0.69
CA TRP A 258 18.93 20.82 -0.45
C TRP A 258 18.74 22.33 -0.47
N ASP A 259 19.84 23.06 -0.27
CA ASP A 259 19.92 24.53 -0.21
C ASP A 259 19.05 25.15 0.90
N GLY A 260 19.08 24.53 2.08
CA GLY A 260 18.31 25.01 3.24
C GLY A 260 16.82 24.64 3.22
N ARG A 261 16.38 23.83 2.24
CA ARG A 261 14.99 23.33 2.19
C ARG A 261 14.76 22.15 3.14
N GLY A 262 15.82 21.59 3.71
CA GLY A 262 15.78 20.45 4.61
C GLY A 262 15.79 19.11 3.87
N TRP A 263 15.46 18.03 4.58
CA TRP A 263 15.69 16.66 4.12
C TRP A 263 14.42 15.80 4.19
N GLY A 264 14.07 15.11 3.09
CA GLY A 264 12.88 14.27 2.94
C GLY A 264 11.55 15.03 2.90
N LEU A 265 10.46 14.34 2.54
CA LEU A 265 9.11 14.90 2.59
C LEU A 265 8.71 15.14 4.04
N ASN A 266 8.27 16.37 4.35
CA ASN A 266 8.00 16.77 5.73
C ASN A 266 6.60 16.30 6.19
N GLY A 267 6.56 15.28 7.04
CA GLY A 267 5.37 14.84 7.77
C GLY A 267 5.50 15.04 9.29
N GLU A 268 6.41 15.92 9.73
CA GLU A 268 6.58 16.29 11.13
C GLU A 268 5.33 16.99 11.68
N GLY A 269 5.05 16.81 12.98
CA GLY A 269 4.00 17.57 13.66
C GLY A 269 2.58 17.12 13.35
N ALA A 270 2.40 15.95 12.71
CA ALA A 270 1.09 15.31 12.57
C ALA A 270 0.41 15.21 13.94
N PRO A 271 -0.76 15.86 14.15
CA PRO A 271 -1.41 15.87 15.44
C PRO A 271 -2.00 14.50 15.75
N TYR A 272 -2.00 14.15 17.04
CA TYR A 272 -2.51 12.88 17.50
C TYR A 272 -4.05 12.81 17.42
N ASN A 273 -4.54 11.67 16.93
CA ASN A 273 -5.96 11.29 16.92
C ASN A 273 -6.89 12.34 16.31
N LYS A 274 -6.64 12.73 15.05
CA LYS A 274 -7.41 13.79 14.37
C LYS A 274 -8.08 13.31 13.08
N PRO A 275 -9.35 13.68 12.86
CA PRO A 275 -10.10 13.31 11.66
C PRO A 275 -9.69 14.12 10.42
N ASN A 276 -9.06 15.27 10.60
CA ASN A 276 -8.53 16.05 9.49
C ASN A 276 -7.41 16.94 10.03
N SER A 277 -6.24 16.88 9.40
CA SER A 277 -5.08 17.65 9.81
C SER A 277 -4.23 18.03 8.61
N HIS A 278 -3.72 19.26 8.64
CA HIS A 278 -2.67 19.72 7.74
C HIS A 278 -1.35 19.72 8.52
N TYR A 279 -0.33 19.05 7.99
CA TYR A 279 1.00 19.01 8.61
C TYR A 279 2.08 18.83 7.55
N GLY A 280 3.08 19.71 7.57
CA GLY A 280 4.12 19.76 6.56
C GLY A 280 3.53 19.81 5.13
N ASN A 281 3.80 18.78 4.34
CA ASN A 281 3.31 18.67 2.95
C ASN A 281 2.02 17.85 2.80
N PHE A 282 1.38 17.45 3.91
CA PHE A 282 0.33 16.44 3.90
C PHE A 282 -0.98 16.94 4.51
N ILE A 283 -2.06 16.34 4.01
CA ILE A 283 -3.38 16.35 4.65
C ILE A 283 -3.65 14.91 5.06
N GLY A 284 -3.97 14.69 6.33
CA GLY A 284 -4.13 13.36 6.89
C GLY A 284 -5.36 13.23 7.78
N GLN A 285 -5.97 12.04 7.70
CA GLN A 285 -6.98 11.55 8.63
C GLN A 285 -6.34 10.43 9.46
N ASP A 286 -6.06 10.71 10.73
CA ASP A 286 -5.43 9.77 11.67
C ASP A 286 -6.23 9.72 12.98
N PHE A 287 -7.56 9.59 12.88
CA PHE A 287 -8.41 9.24 14.02
C PHE A 287 -8.16 7.75 14.33
N CYS A 288 -7.34 7.48 15.33
CA CYS A 288 -6.79 6.16 15.62
C CYS A 288 -7.28 5.58 16.95
N GLU A 289 -7.87 6.38 17.84
CA GLU A 289 -8.48 5.88 19.09
C GLU A 289 -9.91 5.36 18.84
N VAL A 290 -10.02 4.35 17.97
CA VAL A 290 -11.25 3.58 17.77
C VAL A 290 -11.26 2.45 18.81
N LEU A 291 -11.49 2.82 20.07
CA LEU A 291 -11.34 1.90 21.21
C LEU A 291 -12.61 1.07 21.47
N GLU A 292 -13.78 1.56 21.05
CA GLU A 292 -15.06 0.88 21.18
C GLU A 292 -15.73 0.66 19.82
N ALA A 293 -16.55 -0.38 19.71
CA ALA A 293 -17.25 -0.71 18.46
C ALA A 293 -18.13 0.44 17.94
N LYS A 294 -18.70 1.26 18.83
CA LYS A 294 -19.51 2.43 18.47
C LYS A 294 -18.71 3.52 17.73
N ASP A 295 -17.39 3.55 17.91
CA ASP A 295 -16.51 4.54 17.29
C ASP A 295 -16.09 4.14 15.87
N ILE A 296 -16.42 2.91 15.43
CA ILE A 296 -16.14 2.41 14.07
C ILE A 296 -16.90 3.25 13.03
N ASP A 297 -18.20 3.48 13.25
CA ASP A 297 -19.02 4.27 12.32
C ASP A 297 -18.50 5.71 12.21
N LYS A 298 -18.04 6.26 13.35
CA LYS A 298 -17.42 7.58 13.40
C LYS A 298 -16.12 7.62 12.60
N LYS A 299 -15.27 6.59 12.68
CA LYS A 299 -14.06 6.47 11.86
C LYS A 299 -14.37 6.37 10.37
N ILE A 300 -15.43 5.65 9.99
CA ILE A 300 -15.85 5.49 8.59
C ILE A 300 -16.34 6.82 8.00
N GLN A 301 -16.95 7.69 8.80
CA GLN A 301 -17.47 8.99 8.37
C GLN A 301 -16.40 10.09 8.21
N TYR A 302 -15.19 9.87 8.72
CA TYR A 302 -14.06 10.82 8.64
C TYR A 302 -13.14 10.54 7.46
#